data_AF-A0A094AA02-F1
#
_entry.id   AF-A0A094AA02-F1
#
_cell.length_a   1.000
_cell.length_b   1.000
_cell.length_c   1.000
_cell.angle_alpha   90.00
_cell.angle_beta   90.00
_cell.angle_gamma   90.00
#
_symmetry.space_group_name_H-M   'P 1'
#
loop_
_entity.id
_entity.type
_entity.pdbx_description
1 polymer ?
#
loop_
_entity_poly.entity_id
_entity_poly.type
_entity_poly.pdbx_seq_one_letter_code
_entity_poly.pdbx_strand_id
1 'polypeptide(L)'
;VLFSDVGDFYARHGWAVFPSPEITLPASPLPTSVSSSPPTTPITAESLVPYTKSDGITLAMEVKLPLPPGKHTRLAFSPSIEQAEWHFGAEDISAAKLYPDQAPPTVKGALAGGSFGYWVRDFNERKLIMLRLRVGGEVQGLQEVVSILRAAQAEANEWGLGKVVVWNPDERVQEACKVIMGKDVEVKNRTEGSVPCLRWNGKRGGGKGEAEAGVEWIALEKYCWC
;
A
#
# COMPACT_ATOMS: atom_id res chain seq x y z
N VAL A 1 -11.85 4.30 -13.29
CA VAL A 1 -11.76 3.38 -12.14
C VAL A 1 -12.36 4.11 -10.96
N LEU A 2 -13.07 3.42 -10.09
CA LEU A 2 -13.49 3.98 -8.80
C LEU A 2 -13.19 2.96 -7.71
N PHE A 3 -13.11 3.44 -6.48
CA PHE A 3 -13.05 2.58 -5.31
C PHE A 3 -14.37 2.69 -4.57
N SER A 4 -15.00 1.55 -4.29
CA SER A 4 -16.33 1.50 -3.71
C SER A 4 -16.31 0.85 -2.33
N ASP A 5 -17.11 1.36 -1.42
CA ASP A 5 -17.36 0.70 -0.13
C ASP A 5 -18.23 -0.55 -0.28
N VAL A 6 -18.89 -0.76 -1.44
CA VAL A 6 -19.76 -1.90 -1.72
C VAL A 6 -19.49 -2.40 -3.14
N GLY A 7 -18.54 -3.32 -3.31
CA GLY A 7 -18.19 -3.90 -4.62
C GLY A 7 -19.39 -4.54 -5.32
N ASP A 8 -20.26 -5.22 -4.57
CA ASP A 8 -21.45 -5.90 -5.07
C ASP A 8 -22.47 -4.96 -5.72
N PHE A 9 -22.54 -3.70 -5.27
CA PHE A 9 -23.40 -2.71 -5.91
C PHE A 9 -22.94 -2.45 -7.35
N TYR A 10 -21.64 -2.21 -7.53
CA TYR A 10 -21.08 -1.92 -8.85
C TYR A 10 -21.02 -3.15 -9.75
N ALA A 11 -20.77 -4.33 -9.17
CA ALA A 11 -20.82 -5.61 -9.88
C ALA A 11 -22.19 -5.88 -10.54
N ARG A 12 -23.28 -5.42 -9.92
CA ARG A 12 -24.64 -5.52 -10.49
C ARG A 12 -24.88 -4.55 -11.65
N HIS A 13 -24.10 -3.48 -11.73
CA HIS A 13 -24.17 -2.47 -12.80
C HIS A 13 -23.11 -2.67 -13.89
N GLY A 14 -22.55 -3.89 -13.99
CA GLY A 14 -21.62 -4.27 -15.04
C GLY A 14 -20.18 -3.77 -14.86
N TRP A 15 -19.81 -3.32 -13.65
CA TRP A 15 -18.43 -3.01 -13.33
C TRP A 15 -17.67 -4.28 -12.96
N ALA A 16 -16.40 -4.34 -13.37
CA ALA A 16 -15.48 -5.38 -12.94
C ALA A 16 -14.94 -5.04 -11.55
N VAL A 17 -15.11 -5.96 -10.60
CA VAL A 17 -14.61 -5.83 -9.23
C VAL A 17 -13.34 -6.65 -9.10
N PHE A 18 -12.27 -6.02 -8.64
CA PHE A 18 -10.97 -6.69 -8.54
C PHE A 18 -10.67 -7.17 -7.12
N PRO A 19 -9.95 -8.30 -6.98
CA PRO A 19 -9.48 -8.77 -5.69
C PRO A 19 -8.77 -7.67 -4.90
N SER A 20 -9.04 -7.63 -3.60
CA SER A 20 -8.52 -6.61 -2.69
C SER A 20 -7.85 -7.26 -1.49
N PRO A 21 -6.78 -8.05 -1.70
CA PRO A 21 -6.09 -8.68 -0.60
C PRO A 21 -5.49 -7.64 0.35
N GLU A 22 -5.50 -7.98 1.64
CA GLU A 22 -4.75 -7.29 2.67
C GLU A 22 -4.19 -8.25 3.71
N ILE A 23 -3.11 -7.80 4.33
CA ILE A 23 -2.59 -8.36 5.57
C ILE A 23 -2.67 -7.29 6.65
N THR A 24 -2.94 -7.72 7.88
CA THR A 24 -2.86 -6.89 9.07
C THR A 24 -1.74 -7.39 9.97
N LEU A 25 -0.91 -6.46 10.45
CA LEU A 25 0.08 -6.67 11.49
C LEU A 25 -0.34 -5.89 12.75
N PRO A 26 -0.15 -6.42 13.97
CA PRO A 26 -0.42 -5.66 15.18
C PRO A 26 0.54 -4.48 15.29
N ALA A 27 0.12 -3.37 15.90
CA ALA A 27 1.07 -2.36 16.34
C ALA A 27 2.01 -2.96 17.39
N SER A 28 3.30 -2.63 17.31
CA SER A 28 4.32 -3.20 18.19
C SER A 28 5.52 -2.26 18.23
N PRO A 29 6.16 -2.04 19.39
CA PRO A 29 7.44 -1.33 19.43
C PRO A 29 8.51 -2.09 18.61
N LEU A 30 9.59 -1.37 18.27
CA LEU A 30 10.76 -2.00 17.67
C LEU A 30 11.33 -3.09 18.60
N PRO A 31 11.84 -4.21 18.05
CA PRO A 31 12.53 -5.22 18.84
C PRO A 31 13.72 -4.61 19.58
N THR A 32 13.88 -4.97 20.86
CA THR A 32 14.98 -4.50 21.72
C THR A 32 16.29 -5.25 21.47
N SER A 33 16.23 -6.43 20.86
CA SER A 33 17.39 -7.22 20.44
C SER A 33 17.97 -6.71 19.13
N VAL A 34 19.29 -6.79 18.98
CA VAL A 34 20.00 -6.44 17.74
C VAL A 34 19.43 -7.26 16.58
N SER A 35 18.67 -6.60 15.70
CA SER A 35 18.11 -7.24 14.52
C SER A 35 19.21 -7.41 13.47
N SER A 36 19.23 -8.53 12.77
CA SER A 36 20.06 -8.71 11.56
C SER A 36 19.52 -7.93 10.36
N SER A 37 18.32 -7.35 10.47
CA SER A 37 17.70 -6.55 9.42
C SER A 37 18.38 -5.18 9.26
N PRO A 38 18.42 -4.62 8.04
CA PRO A 38 19.05 -3.34 7.78
C PRO A 38 18.39 -2.19 8.56
N PRO A 39 19.14 -1.15 8.97
CA PRO A 39 18.57 0.01 9.65
C PRO A 39 17.61 0.77 8.74
N THR A 40 16.63 1.43 9.34
CA THR A 40 15.67 2.28 8.63
C THR A 40 15.99 3.77 8.80
N THR A 41 15.81 4.54 7.74
CA THR A 41 15.81 6.01 7.80
C THR A 41 14.36 6.51 7.68
N PRO A 42 13.87 7.37 8.61
CA PRO A 42 12.54 7.96 8.49
C PRO A 42 12.38 8.80 7.22
N ILE A 43 11.21 8.73 6.59
CA ILE A 43 10.82 9.56 5.45
C ILE A 43 9.79 10.60 5.92
N THR A 44 10.01 11.86 5.55
CA THR A 44 9.05 12.96 5.72
C THR A 44 8.34 13.24 4.39
N ALA A 45 7.33 14.12 4.39
CA ALA A 45 6.69 14.53 3.14
C ALA A 45 7.72 15.12 2.14
N GLU A 46 8.64 15.94 2.62
CA GLU A 46 9.67 16.59 1.79
C GLU A 46 10.69 15.58 1.26
N SER A 47 11.15 14.65 2.10
CA SER A 47 12.14 13.66 1.68
C SER A 47 11.54 12.55 0.80
N LEU A 48 10.20 12.44 0.72
CA LEU A 48 9.50 11.47 -0.12
C LEU A 48 9.58 11.78 -1.63
N VAL A 49 9.71 13.06 -2.00
CA VAL A 49 9.68 13.56 -3.40
C VAL A 49 10.57 12.77 -4.38
N PRO A 50 11.88 12.56 -4.11
CA PRO A 50 12.73 11.81 -5.04
C PRO A 50 12.28 10.35 -5.22
N TYR A 51 11.71 9.73 -4.18
CA TYR A 51 11.28 8.33 -4.23
C TYR A 51 10.02 8.16 -5.08
N THR A 52 9.00 8.99 -4.91
CA THR A 52 7.78 8.93 -5.76
C THR A 52 8.10 9.21 -7.22
N LYS A 53 9.03 10.13 -7.50
CA LYS A 53 9.50 10.38 -8.87
C LYS A 53 10.21 9.17 -9.47
N SER A 54 11.17 8.58 -8.76
CA SER A 54 11.91 7.40 -9.24
C SER A 54 10.97 6.23 -9.48
N ASP A 55 10.09 5.97 -8.53
CA ASP A 55 9.14 4.88 -8.61
C ASP A 55 8.06 5.08 -9.66
N GLY A 56 7.61 6.32 -9.92
CA GLY A 56 6.75 6.64 -11.07
C GLY A 56 7.40 6.31 -12.41
N ILE A 57 8.72 6.57 -12.55
CA ILE A 57 9.48 6.18 -13.75
C ILE A 57 9.55 4.66 -13.87
N THR A 58 9.90 3.96 -12.78
CA THR A 58 9.99 2.49 -12.80
C THR A 58 8.64 1.85 -13.10
N LEU A 59 7.56 2.30 -12.46
CA LEU A 59 6.22 1.80 -12.71
C LEU A 59 5.79 2.03 -14.16
N ALA A 60 6.13 3.17 -14.75
CA ALA A 60 5.86 3.43 -16.17
C ALA A 60 6.62 2.48 -17.11
N MET A 61 7.77 1.95 -16.72
CA MET A 61 8.47 0.89 -17.44
C MET A 61 7.81 -0.47 -17.23
N GLU A 62 7.41 -0.80 -16.00
CA GLU A 62 6.72 -2.05 -15.64
C GLU A 62 5.39 -2.20 -16.38
N VAL A 63 4.64 -1.11 -16.53
CA VAL A 63 3.40 -1.08 -17.33
C VAL A 63 3.63 -1.54 -18.78
N LYS A 64 4.84 -1.36 -19.32
CA LYS A 64 5.21 -1.68 -20.71
C LYS A 64 5.83 -3.08 -20.88
N LEU A 65 6.13 -3.80 -19.80
CA LEU A 65 6.67 -5.16 -19.92
C LEU A 65 5.65 -6.10 -20.60
N PRO A 66 6.09 -7.21 -21.21
CA PRO A 66 5.18 -8.20 -21.78
C PRO A 66 4.09 -8.61 -20.79
N LEU A 67 2.87 -8.78 -21.31
CA LEU A 67 1.72 -9.20 -20.53
C LEU A 67 1.78 -10.72 -20.30
N PRO A 68 1.33 -11.21 -19.12
CA PRO A 68 1.16 -12.62 -18.89
C PRO A 68 0.18 -13.25 -19.90
N PRO A 69 0.26 -14.57 -20.15
CA PRO A 69 -0.70 -15.27 -20.98
C PRO A 69 -2.15 -14.98 -20.54
N GLY A 70 -3.02 -14.68 -21.51
CA GLY A 70 -4.42 -14.35 -21.27
C GLY A 70 -4.69 -12.90 -20.87
N LYS A 71 -3.66 -12.10 -20.57
CA LYS A 71 -3.80 -10.66 -20.31
C LYS A 71 -3.60 -9.86 -21.60
N HIS A 72 -4.43 -8.84 -21.79
CA HIS A 72 -4.39 -7.95 -22.95
C HIS A 72 -4.18 -6.48 -22.57
N THR A 73 -4.22 -6.14 -21.28
CA THR A 73 -4.04 -4.78 -20.78
C THR A 73 -3.46 -4.80 -19.37
N ARG A 74 -2.49 -3.91 -19.08
CA ARG A 74 -1.97 -3.67 -17.74
C ARG A 74 -2.34 -2.26 -17.29
N LEU A 75 -2.81 -2.13 -16.06
CA LEU A 75 -3.23 -0.87 -15.45
C LEU A 75 -2.46 -0.63 -14.15
N ALA A 76 -2.12 0.64 -13.92
CA ALA A 76 -1.51 1.13 -12.70
C ALA A 76 -1.93 2.59 -12.48
N PHE A 77 -1.98 3.03 -11.24
CA PHE A 77 -2.05 4.46 -10.93
C PHE A 77 -0.64 5.02 -10.82
N SER A 78 -0.38 6.16 -11.47
CA SER A 78 0.93 6.80 -11.38
C SER A 78 1.12 7.36 -9.97
N PRO A 79 2.10 6.86 -9.19
CA PRO A 79 2.42 7.44 -7.89
C PRO A 79 3.01 8.84 -8.10
N SER A 80 2.68 9.75 -7.21
CA SER A 80 3.25 11.10 -7.19
C SER A 80 3.27 11.65 -5.76
N ILE A 81 4.03 12.73 -5.54
CA ILE A 81 4.04 13.39 -4.24
C ILE A 81 2.69 14.03 -3.93
N GLU A 82 2.02 14.62 -4.92
CA GLU A 82 0.72 15.28 -4.76
C GLU A 82 -0.34 14.28 -4.29
N GLN A 83 -0.25 13.04 -4.77
CA GLN A 83 -1.13 11.96 -4.35
C GLN A 83 -0.88 11.54 -2.89
N ALA A 84 0.39 11.50 -2.46
CA ALA A 84 0.75 11.21 -1.08
C ALA A 84 0.34 12.37 -0.14
N GLU A 85 0.55 13.62 -0.55
CA GLU A 85 0.19 14.83 0.21
C GLU A 85 -1.31 14.96 0.43
N TRP A 86 -2.15 14.47 -0.49
CA TRP A 86 -3.58 14.37 -0.26
C TRP A 86 -3.92 13.54 0.98
N HIS A 87 -3.28 12.38 1.12
CA HIS A 87 -3.44 11.53 2.31
C HIS A 87 -2.86 12.17 3.55
N PHE A 88 -1.68 12.79 3.46
CA PHE A 88 -1.03 13.45 4.59
C PHE A 88 -1.85 14.64 5.09
N GLY A 89 -2.41 15.46 4.20
CA GLY A 89 -3.27 16.57 4.58
C GLY A 89 -4.54 16.11 5.29
N ALA A 90 -5.17 15.02 4.84
CA ALA A 90 -6.33 14.43 5.53
C ALA A 90 -5.97 13.89 6.93
N GLU A 91 -4.79 13.26 7.06
CA GLU A 91 -4.23 12.83 8.35
C GLU A 91 -3.97 14.02 9.27
N ASP A 92 -3.30 15.05 8.78
CA ASP A 92 -2.90 16.22 9.57
C ASP A 92 -4.14 16.98 10.10
N ILE A 93 -5.19 17.11 9.29
CA ILE A 93 -6.47 17.69 9.73
C ILE A 93 -7.11 16.85 10.83
N SER A 94 -7.05 15.53 10.72
CA SER A 94 -7.60 14.61 11.73
C SER A 94 -6.78 14.65 13.01
N ALA A 95 -5.45 14.65 12.89
CA ALA A 95 -4.50 14.75 14.00
C ALA A 95 -4.71 16.04 14.77
N ALA A 96 -4.78 17.19 14.09
CA ALA A 96 -4.97 18.49 14.74
C ALA A 96 -6.27 18.59 15.54
N LYS A 97 -7.32 17.85 15.15
CA LYS A 97 -8.60 17.80 15.88
C LYS A 97 -8.58 16.82 17.05
N LEU A 98 -7.98 15.65 16.87
CA LEU A 98 -7.98 14.58 17.87
C LEU A 98 -6.88 14.74 18.92
N TYR A 99 -5.78 15.41 18.57
CA TYR A 99 -4.60 15.61 19.40
C TYR A 99 -4.14 17.06 19.34
N PRO A 100 -4.97 18.03 19.80
CA PRO A 100 -4.68 19.46 19.67
C PRO A 100 -3.40 19.92 20.38
N ASP A 101 -2.96 19.16 21.39
CA ASP A 101 -1.76 19.46 22.18
C ASP A 101 -0.49 18.75 21.66
N GLN A 102 -0.59 18.03 20.53
CA GLN A 102 0.52 17.30 19.93
C GLN A 102 0.84 17.85 18.54
N ALA A 103 2.12 17.88 18.19
CA ALA A 103 2.54 18.19 16.83
C ALA A 103 2.04 17.10 15.87
N PRO A 104 1.67 17.43 14.62
CA PRO A 104 1.25 16.44 13.64
C PRO A 104 2.37 15.43 13.33
N PRO A 105 2.03 14.21 12.90
CA PRO A 105 3.01 13.19 12.56
C PRO A 105 3.90 13.64 11.39
N THR A 106 5.21 13.74 11.61
CA THR A 106 6.18 14.12 10.58
C THR A 106 6.80 12.91 9.87
N VAL A 107 6.85 11.76 10.53
CA VAL A 107 7.29 10.51 9.92
C VAL A 107 6.15 9.94 9.09
N LYS A 108 6.30 10.01 7.78
CA LYS A 108 5.33 9.51 6.79
C LYS A 108 5.76 8.19 6.15
N GLY A 109 6.98 7.72 6.41
CA GLY A 109 7.50 6.51 5.81
C GLY A 109 8.85 6.07 6.36
N ALA A 110 9.42 5.03 5.75
CA ALA A 110 10.76 4.54 6.04
C ALA A 110 11.47 4.06 4.76
N LEU A 111 12.78 4.26 4.74
CA LEU A 111 13.72 3.71 3.77
C LEU A 111 14.54 2.61 4.45
N ALA A 112 14.77 1.49 3.78
CA ALA A 112 15.72 0.46 4.19
C ALA A 112 16.48 -0.04 2.96
N GLY A 113 17.79 0.20 2.89
CA GLY A 113 18.60 -0.17 1.75
C GLY A 113 18.06 0.42 0.44
N GLY A 114 17.70 -0.44 -0.53
CA GLY A 114 17.09 -0.03 -1.80
C GLY A 114 15.56 0.10 -1.77
N SER A 115 14.91 -0.32 -0.69
CA SER A 115 13.45 -0.34 -0.56
C SER A 115 12.93 0.84 0.25
N PHE A 116 11.71 1.28 -0.05
CA PHE A 116 11.04 2.31 0.74
C PHE A 116 9.55 2.01 0.85
N GLY A 117 8.92 2.54 1.90
CA GLY A 117 7.47 2.54 2.04
C GLY A 117 6.99 3.79 2.75
N TYR A 118 5.77 4.21 2.46
CA TYR A 118 5.13 5.33 3.12
C TYR A 118 3.67 5.00 3.44
N TRP A 119 3.13 5.68 4.44
CA TRP A 119 1.89 5.32 5.10
C TRP A 119 1.10 6.54 5.55
N VAL A 120 -0.13 6.28 5.95
CA VAL A 120 -1.02 7.25 6.58
C VAL A 120 -1.67 6.62 7.81
N ARG A 121 -1.90 7.42 8.84
CA ARG A 121 -2.66 7.02 10.04
C ARG A 121 -4.12 7.38 9.82
N ASP A 122 -4.96 6.38 9.98
CA ASP A 122 -6.40 6.54 10.12
C ASP A 122 -6.72 6.47 11.60
N PHE A 123 -6.77 7.65 12.23
CA PHE A 123 -7.06 7.77 13.66
C PHE A 123 -8.48 7.35 14.02
N ASN A 124 -9.43 7.47 13.08
CA ASN A 124 -10.82 7.09 13.31
C ASN A 124 -10.96 5.58 13.43
N GLU A 125 -10.29 4.83 12.53
CA GLU A 125 -10.28 3.36 12.56
C GLU A 125 -9.11 2.77 13.38
N ARG A 126 -8.30 3.64 14.01
CA ARG A 126 -7.14 3.28 14.83
C ARG A 126 -6.17 2.32 14.11
N LYS A 127 -5.86 2.62 12.85
CA LYS A 127 -4.96 1.81 12.01
C LYS A 127 -3.98 2.69 11.25
N LEU A 128 -2.77 2.19 11.03
CA LEU A 128 -1.83 2.74 10.06
C LEU A 128 -1.98 1.95 8.76
N ILE A 129 -2.07 2.62 7.62
CA ILE A 129 -2.25 1.98 6.32
C ILE A 129 -1.02 2.28 5.47
N MET A 130 -0.36 1.23 4.97
CA MET A 130 0.69 1.38 3.97
C MET A 130 0.06 1.93 2.70
N LEU A 131 0.44 3.15 2.31
CA LEU A 131 0.02 3.76 1.06
C LEU A 131 0.71 3.06 -0.10
N ARG A 132 2.01 2.82 0.05
CA ARG A 132 2.85 2.14 -0.94
C ARG A 132 4.07 1.51 -0.28
N LEU A 133 4.50 0.36 -0.80
CA LEU A 133 5.70 -0.34 -0.36
C LEU A 133 6.47 -0.85 -1.58
N ARG A 134 7.60 -0.20 -1.87
CA ARG A 134 8.43 -0.50 -3.03
C ARG A 134 9.69 -1.25 -2.61
N VAL A 135 9.89 -2.43 -3.20
CA VAL A 135 11.09 -3.23 -2.95
C VAL A 135 12.18 -2.92 -3.98
N GLY A 136 13.39 -2.59 -3.52
CA GLY A 136 14.54 -2.34 -4.37
C GLY A 136 15.35 -3.60 -4.69
N GLY A 137 15.67 -3.83 -5.96
CA GLY A 137 16.70 -4.79 -6.42
C GLY A 137 16.45 -6.29 -6.14
N GLU A 138 17.20 -7.16 -6.82
CA GLU A 138 16.93 -8.61 -6.88
C GLU A 138 17.44 -9.44 -5.69
N VAL A 139 18.39 -8.95 -4.86
CA VAL A 139 19.19 -9.86 -4.01
C VAL A 139 18.96 -9.70 -2.49
N GLN A 140 18.35 -8.62 -1.97
CA GLN A 140 18.21 -8.39 -0.51
C GLN A 140 16.87 -7.80 -0.04
N GLY A 141 15.84 -7.76 -0.89
CA GLY A 141 14.60 -7.03 -0.59
C GLY A 141 13.80 -7.53 0.61
N LEU A 142 13.89 -8.81 1.01
CA LEU A 142 13.04 -9.35 2.09
C LEU A 142 13.33 -8.68 3.45
N GLN A 143 14.60 -8.56 3.84
CA GLN A 143 14.96 -7.97 5.14
C GLN A 143 14.71 -6.46 5.17
N GLU A 144 14.87 -5.78 4.03
CA GLU A 144 14.50 -4.37 3.88
C GLU A 144 12.99 -4.17 4.10
N VAL A 145 12.16 -5.03 3.50
CA VAL A 145 10.70 -5.01 3.69
C VAL A 145 10.33 -5.30 5.15
N VAL A 146 10.99 -6.28 5.79
CA VAL A 146 10.80 -6.55 7.23
C VAL A 146 11.12 -5.30 8.06
N SER A 147 12.24 -4.63 7.79
CA SER A 147 12.63 -3.40 8.48
C SER A 147 11.60 -2.29 8.31
N ILE A 148 11.10 -2.05 7.09
CA ILE A 148 10.08 -1.03 6.82
C ILE A 148 8.76 -1.35 7.53
N LEU A 149 8.31 -2.60 7.49
CA LEU A 149 7.08 -3.02 8.18
C LEU A 149 7.23 -2.94 9.71
N ARG A 150 8.40 -3.24 10.27
CA ARG A 150 8.70 -3.05 11.70
C ARG A 150 8.70 -1.57 12.08
N ALA A 151 9.24 -0.69 11.24
CA ALA A 151 9.15 0.76 11.45
C ALA A 151 7.69 1.22 11.45
N ALA A 152 6.87 0.73 10.52
CA ALA A 152 5.43 1.01 10.51
C ALA A 152 4.70 0.46 11.77
N GLN A 153 5.08 -0.72 12.28
CA GLN A 153 4.52 -1.24 13.54
C GLN A 153 4.84 -0.34 14.73
N ALA A 154 6.08 0.16 14.79
CA ALA A 154 6.56 1.02 15.85
C ALA A 154 5.89 2.40 15.80
N GLU A 155 5.74 2.96 14.60
CA GLU A 155 5.01 4.20 14.37
C GLU A 155 3.53 4.05 14.77
N ALA A 156 2.89 2.95 14.38
CA ALA A 156 1.52 2.66 14.78
C ALA A 156 1.39 2.57 16.31
N ASN A 157 2.37 1.95 16.98
CA ASN A 157 2.40 1.82 18.43
C ASN A 157 2.60 3.18 19.13
N GLU A 158 3.51 4.01 18.63
CA GLU A 158 3.78 5.35 19.16
C GLU A 158 2.51 6.23 19.14
N TRP A 159 1.73 6.14 18.07
CA TRP A 159 0.47 6.87 17.91
C TRP A 159 -0.75 6.18 18.55
N GLY A 160 -0.56 5.10 19.32
CA GLY A 160 -1.65 4.37 19.98
C GLY A 160 -2.64 3.69 19.04
N LEU A 161 -2.23 3.45 17.79
CA LEU A 161 -2.98 2.71 16.78
C LEU A 161 -2.90 1.22 17.09
N GLY A 162 -3.93 0.46 16.71
CA GLY A 162 -3.99 -0.96 17.03
C GLY A 162 -3.22 -1.86 16.05
N LYS A 163 -3.01 -1.39 14.81
CA LYS A 163 -2.55 -2.24 13.72
C LYS A 163 -1.96 -1.46 12.54
N VAL A 164 -1.16 -2.17 11.74
CA VAL A 164 -0.71 -1.79 10.39
C VAL A 164 -1.47 -2.62 9.37
N VAL A 165 -1.97 -2.00 8.32
CA VAL A 165 -2.69 -2.63 7.21
C VAL A 165 -1.90 -2.47 5.93
N VAL A 166 -1.66 -3.57 5.22
CA VAL A 166 -0.91 -3.61 3.96
C VAL A 166 -1.83 -4.11 2.86
N TRP A 167 -2.03 -3.30 1.82
CA TRP A 167 -2.92 -3.63 0.70
C TRP A 167 -2.14 -4.24 -0.46
N ASN A 168 -2.77 -5.19 -1.14
CA ASN A 168 -2.21 -5.89 -2.30
C ASN A 168 -0.77 -6.39 -2.08
N PRO A 169 -0.50 -7.12 -0.98
CA PRO A 169 0.84 -7.60 -0.67
C PRO A 169 1.29 -8.65 -1.70
N ASP A 170 2.40 -8.38 -2.39
CA ASP A 170 3.05 -9.38 -3.24
C ASP A 170 3.64 -10.52 -2.39
N GLU A 171 4.16 -11.56 -3.05
CA GLU A 171 4.73 -12.74 -2.37
C GLU A 171 5.83 -12.37 -1.37
N ARG A 172 6.64 -11.36 -1.68
CA ARG A 172 7.75 -10.93 -0.83
C ARG A 172 7.26 -10.19 0.40
N VAL A 173 6.25 -9.33 0.26
CA VAL A 173 5.59 -8.65 1.37
C VAL A 173 4.86 -9.66 2.26
N GLN A 174 4.21 -10.67 1.68
CA GLN A 174 3.59 -11.75 2.44
C GLN A 174 4.63 -12.52 3.26
N GLU A 175 5.78 -12.86 2.66
CA GLU A 175 6.87 -13.54 3.36
C GLU A 175 7.46 -12.68 4.49
N ALA A 176 7.65 -11.37 4.27
CA ALA A 176 8.09 -10.46 5.32
C ALA A 176 7.10 -10.41 6.50
N CYS A 177 5.80 -10.39 6.22
CA CYS A 177 4.76 -10.45 7.23
C CYS A 177 4.82 -11.77 8.03
N LYS A 178 5.08 -12.92 7.39
CA LYS A 178 5.28 -14.20 8.09
C LYS A 178 6.48 -14.17 9.02
N VAL A 179 7.60 -13.63 8.55
CA VAL A 179 8.82 -13.44 9.38
C VAL A 179 8.51 -12.59 10.60
N ILE A 180 7.76 -11.49 10.44
CA ILE A 180 7.37 -10.60 11.55
C ILE A 180 6.48 -11.31 12.56
N MET A 181 5.52 -12.10 12.09
CA MET A 181 4.50 -12.77 12.91
C MET A 181 4.98 -14.09 13.51
N GLY A 182 6.06 -14.67 12.99
CA GLY A 182 6.58 -15.99 13.38
C GLY A 182 5.65 -17.16 13.00
N LYS A 183 4.69 -16.92 12.09
CA LYS A 183 3.69 -17.88 11.63
C LYS A 183 3.08 -17.43 10.30
N ASP A 184 2.32 -18.31 9.66
CA ASP A 184 1.54 -17.94 8.48
C ASP A 184 0.58 -16.79 8.78
N VAL A 185 0.47 -15.88 7.80
CA VAL A 185 -0.40 -14.71 7.85
C VAL A 185 -1.63 -14.94 6.99
N GLU A 186 -2.77 -14.55 7.52
CA GLU A 186 -4.03 -14.60 6.80
C GLU A 186 -4.09 -13.45 5.78
N VAL A 187 -4.25 -13.78 4.50
CA VAL A 187 -4.51 -12.81 3.44
C VAL A 187 -6.02 -12.71 3.26
N LYS A 188 -6.61 -11.61 3.73
CA LYS A 188 -8.06 -11.37 3.63
C LYS A 188 -8.35 -10.60 2.36
N ASN A 189 -9.35 -11.06 1.59
CA ASN A 189 -9.89 -10.24 0.50
C ASN A 189 -10.94 -9.29 1.08
N ARG A 190 -10.69 -7.97 0.96
CA ARG A 190 -11.70 -6.96 1.30
C ARG A 190 -12.89 -7.06 0.34
N THR A 191 -14.09 -7.08 0.90
CA THR A 191 -15.36 -6.97 0.16
C THR A 191 -16.04 -5.63 0.38
N GLU A 192 -15.60 -4.89 1.39
CA GLU A 192 -16.11 -3.60 1.83
C GLU A 192 -14.93 -2.65 2.12
N GLY A 193 -15.17 -1.35 2.05
CA GLY A 193 -14.15 -0.32 2.32
C GLY A 193 -13.12 -0.20 1.22
N SER A 194 -13.40 0.64 0.21
CA SER A 194 -12.49 0.96 -0.91
C SER A 194 -12.05 -0.24 -1.79
N VAL A 195 -13.02 -1.00 -2.33
CA VAL A 195 -12.79 -2.06 -3.32
C VAL A 195 -12.65 -1.46 -4.74
N PRO A 196 -11.57 -1.75 -5.49
CA PRO A 196 -11.35 -1.23 -6.83
C PRO A 196 -12.35 -1.83 -7.84
N CYS A 197 -13.10 -0.95 -8.46
CA CYS A 197 -14.08 -1.23 -9.49
C CYS A 197 -13.67 -0.53 -10.80
N LEU A 198 -13.52 -1.29 -11.88
CA LEU A 198 -13.20 -0.78 -13.20
C LEU A 198 -14.42 -0.89 -14.11
N ARG A 199 -14.75 0.22 -14.77
CA ARG A 199 -15.57 0.20 -15.97
C ARG A 199 -14.65 0.32 -17.17
N TRP A 200 -14.60 -0.72 -17.99
CA TRP A 200 -13.70 -0.81 -19.12
C TRP A 200 -14.50 -0.99 -20.40
N ASN A 201 -14.38 -0.05 -21.35
CA ASN A 201 -15.04 -0.13 -22.65
C ASN A 201 -14.01 -0.43 -23.76
N GLY A 202 -12.96 -1.18 -23.45
CA GLY A 202 -11.89 -1.47 -24.40
C GLY A 202 -12.37 -2.32 -25.59
N LYS A 203 -11.77 -2.10 -26.76
CA LYS A 203 -12.15 -2.79 -28.01
C LYS A 203 -11.95 -4.31 -27.99
N ARG A 204 -11.22 -4.86 -27.01
CA ARG A 204 -10.86 -6.29 -26.90
C ARG A 204 -11.53 -7.00 -25.71
N GLY A 205 -12.61 -6.45 -25.21
CA GLY A 205 -13.34 -6.97 -24.06
C GLY A 205 -13.51 -5.88 -23.02
N GLY A 206 -14.71 -5.81 -22.46
CA GLY A 206 -15.15 -4.73 -21.58
C GLY A 206 -16.42 -5.07 -20.78
N GLY A 207 -16.99 -6.24 -21.06
CA GLY A 207 -18.03 -6.81 -20.22
C GLY A 207 -17.46 -7.31 -18.88
N LYS A 208 -18.36 -7.45 -17.91
CA LYS A 208 -18.11 -8.19 -16.67
C LYS A 208 -17.60 -9.60 -17.00
N GLY A 209 -16.55 -10.04 -16.35
CA GLY A 209 -15.83 -11.29 -16.59
C GLY A 209 -14.67 -11.16 -17.58
N GLU A 210 -14.78 -10.32 -18.60
CA GLU A 210 -13.70 -10.11 -19.59
C GLU A 210 -12.63 -9.16 -19.06
N ALA A 211 -13.03 -8.10 -18.36
CA ALA A 211 -12.10 -7.16 -17.78
C ALA A 211 -11.31 -7.80 -16.62
N GLU A 212 -11.95 -8.58 -15.77
CA GLU A 212 -11.31 -9.33 -14.68
C GLU A 212 -10.31 -10.36 -15.23
N ALA A 213 -10.67 -11.05 -16.32
CA ALA A 213 -9.81 -12.03 -16.96
C ALA A 213 -8.64 -11.38 -17.71
N GLY A 214 -8.87 -10.30 -18.44
CA GLY A 214 -7.92 -9.75 -19.40
C GLY A 214 -7.10 -8.54 -18.93
N VAL A 215 -7.50 -7.90 -17.82
CA VAL A 215 -6.75 -6.80 -17.20
C VAL A 215 -5.85 -7.35 -16.10
N GLU A 216 -4.61 -6.86 -16.08
CA GLU A 216 -3.66 -7.01 -15.00
C GLU A 216 -3.51 -5.69 -14.26
N TRP A 217 -3.72 -5.70 -12.95
CA TRP A 217 -3.42 -4.58 -12.08
C TRP A 217 -2.05 -4.73 -11.48
N ILE A 218 -1.25 -3.67 -11.53
CA ILE A 218 -0.01 -3.58 -10.75
C ILE A 218 -0.10 -2.39 -9.79
N ALA A 219 0.52 -2.56 -8.63
CA ALA A 219 0.59 -1.56 -7.58
C ALA A 219 -0.78 -0.97 -7.18
N LEU A 220 -1.78 -1.83 -6.94
CA LEU A 220 -3.13 -1.43 -6.55
C LEU A 220 -3.24 -1.18 -5.02
N GLU A 221 -2.25 -0.53 -4.43
CA GLU A 221 -2.16 -0.29 -2.99
C GLU A 221 -3.05 0.91 -2.58
N LYS A 222 -3.02 1.30 -1.30
CA LYS A 222 -3.93 2.35 -0.78
C LYS A 222 -3.71 3.71 -1.41
N TYR A 223 -2.51 4.06 -1.88
CA TYR A 223 -2.24 5.36 -2.54
C TYR A 223 -3.12 5.63 -3.77
N CYS A 224 -3.70 4.57 -4.37
CA CYS A 224 -4.60 4.71 -5.51
C CYS A 224 -5.94 5.34 -5.14
N TRP A 225 -6.29 5.35 -3.85
CA TRP A 225 -7.55 5.87 -3.33
C TRP A 225 -7.38 7.33 -2.90
N CYS A 226 -7.91 8.26 -3.68
CA CYS A 226 -7.91 9.70 -3.37
C CYS A 226 -9.31 10.27 -3.48
#